data_AF-A0A966VVF5-F1
#
_entry.id   AF-A0A966VVF5-F1
#
_cell.length_a   1.000
_cell.length_b   1.000
_cell.length_c   1.000
_cell.angle_alpha   90.00
_cell.angle_beta   90.00
_cell.angle_gamma   90.00
#
_symmetry.space_group_name_H-M   'P 1'
#
loop_
_entity.id
_entity.type
_entity.pdbx_description
1 polymer ?
#
loop_
_entity_poly.entity_id
_entity_poly.type
_entity_poly.pdbx_seq_one_letter_code
_entity_poly.pdbx_strand_id
1 'polypeptide(L)'
;MPGFIDTHTHLYLEEFDNDRSVMLERARLAGVNQFYLPAIDSATHDALITMETTFPFCKAMMGVHPCSIKENYQEELAIAQQYWEKRNFVAVAVIENIDLAHLVLETDAPYLTPVPHRGKRNESSYIPLIAEKIAEVKGVKVEEVAQITTQNAENLFR
;
A
#
# COMPACT_ATOMS: atom_id res chain seq x y z
N MET A 1 -16.13 -11.90 -7.64
CA MET A 1 -15.07 -11.19 -8.41
C MET A 1 -13.76 -11.37 -7.67
N PRO A 2 -12.62 -11.50 -8.34
CA PRO A 2 -11.33 -11.41 -7.66
C PRO A 2 -11.25 -10.06 -6.92
N GLY A 3 -10.73 -10.05 -5.69
CA GLY A 3 -10.59 -8.82 -4.92
C GLY A 3 -9.36 -7.99 -5.30
N PHE A 4 -9.31 -6.77 -4.80
CA PHE A 4 -8.19 -5.84 -4.98
C PHE A 4 -7.13 -6.01 -3.89
N ILE A 5 -5.91 -5.54 -4.18
CA ILE A 5 -4.81 -5.40 -3.24
C ILE A 5 -4.38 -3.94 -3.25
N ASP A 6 -4.22 -3.33 -2.06
CA ASP A 6 -3.56 -2.04 -1.90
C ASP A 6 -2.07 -2.31 -1.62
N THR A 7 -1.21 -2.06 -2.59
CA THR A 7 0.20 -2.44 -2.51
C THR A 7 1.07 -1.46 -1.75
N HIS A 8 0.54 -0.31 -1.33
CA HIS A 8 1.30 0.66 -0.54
C HIS A 8 0.34 1.57 0.22
N THR A 9 0.30 1.41 1.55
CA THR A 9 -0.54 2.23 2.43
C THR A 9 0.01 2.31 3.86
N HIS A 10 -0.13 3.47 4.51
CA HIS A 10 0.42 3.78 5.83
C HIS A 10 -0.66 3.80 6.93
N LEU A 11 -1.50 2.75 6.95
CA LEU A 11 -2.64 2.65 7.86
C LEU A 11 -2.27 2.52 9.34
N TYR A 12 -1.00 2.28 9.64
CA TYR A 12 -0.46 2.19 10.99
C TYR A 12 -0.15 3.56 11.59
N LEU A 13 -0.29 4.66 10.82
CA LEU A 13 -0.06 6.01 11.33
C LEU A 13 -1.22 6.53 12.20
N GLU A 14 -0.91 7.55 12.99
CA GLU A 14 -1.79 8.15 14.01
C GLU A 14 -3.07 8.74 13.41
N GLU A 15 -3.04 9.14 12.14
CA GLU A 15 -4.21 9.68 11.44
C GLU A 15 -5.37 8.68 11.44
N PHE A 16 -5.10 7.37 11.56
CA PHE A 16 -6.10 6.31 11.61
C PHE A 16 -6.43 5.82 13.03
N ASP A 17 -5.81 6.34 14.09
CA ASP A 17 -5.96 5.79 15.45
C ASP A 17 -7.41 5.70 15.92
N ASN A 18 -8.24 6.66 15.51
CA ASN A 18 -9.63 6.75 15.95
C ASN A 18 -10.59 5.84 15.14
N ASP A 19 -10.20 5.37 13.96
CA ASP A 19 -11.12 4.69 13.05
C ASP A 19 -10.52 3.55 12.21
N ARG A 20 -9.28 3.13 12.48
CA ARG A 20 -8.54 2.09 11.72
C ARG A 20 -9.38 0.83 11.43
N SER A 21 -9.99 0.25 12.45
CA SER A 21 -10.80 -0.96 12.30
C SER A 21 -12.01 -0.75 11.39
N VAL A 22 -12.68 0.40 11.54
CA VAL A 22 -13.84 0.78 10.72
C VAL A 22 -13.42 1.07 9.28
N MET A 23 -12.24 1.68 9.08
CA MET A 23 -11.67 1.90 7.76
C MET A 23 -11.37 0.57 7.05
N LEU A 24 -10.68 -0.36 7.73
CA LEU A 24 -10.37 -1.68 7.18
C LEU A 24 -11.64 -2.44 6.80
N GLU A 25 -12.70 -2.36 7.60
CA GLU A 25 -14.00 -2.93 7.26
C GLU A 25 -14.58 -2.31 5.98
N ARG A 26 -14.55 -0.97 5.87
CA ARG A 26 -14.96 -0.24 4.64
C ARG A 26 -14.18 -0.72 3.42
N ALA A 27 -12.86 -0.84 3.53
CA ALA A 27 -11.98 -1.26 2.44
C ALA A 27 -12.30 -2.70 1.99
N ARG A 28 -12.54 -3.61 2.94
CA ARG A 28 -12.93 -4.99 2.64
C ARG A 28 -14.30 -5.09 1.98
N LEU A 29 -15.28 -4.30 2.42
CA LEU A 29 -16.60 -4.21 1.78
C LEU A 29 -16.51 -3.65 0.36
N ALA A 30 -15.54 -2.77 0.10
CA ALA A 30 -15.22 -2.27 -1.24
C ALA A 30 -14.40 -3.27 -2.09
N GLY A 31 -14.08 -4.46 -1.56
CA GLY A 31 -13.38 -5.52 -2.27
C GLY A 31 -11.86 -5.52 -2.14
N VAL A 32 -11.27 -4.66 -1.30
CA VAL A 32 -9.82 -4.64 -1.02
C VAL A 32 -9.50 -5.67 0.07
N ASN A 33 -8.81 -6.74 -0.30
CA ASN A 33 -8.67 -7.93 0.55
C ASN A 33 -7.28 -8.09 1.18
N GLN A 34 -6.28 -7.36 0.68
CA GLN A 34 -4.91 -7.41 1.18
C GLN A 34 -4.26 -6.03 1.08
N PHE A 35 -3.39 -5.72 2.05
CA PHE A 35 -2.78 -4.40 2.21
C PHE A 35 -1.30 -4.57 2.50
N TYR A 36 -0.45 -3.86 1.78
CA TYR A 36 0.98 -3.84 2.02
C TYR A 36 1.38 -2.51 2.65
N LEU A 37 2.13 -2.60 3.75
CA LEU A 37 2.42 -1.51 4.67
C LEU A 37 3.92 -1.20 4.64
N PRO A 38 4.38 -0.24 3.82
CA PRO A 38 5.79 0.15 3.77
C PRO A 38 6.19 0.88 5.03
N ALA A 39 7.35 0.51 5.60
CA ALA A 39 8.00 1.25 6.67
C ALA A 39 8.44 2.63 6.19
N ILE A 40 8.33 3.62 7.07
CA ILE A 40 8.81 4.98 6.82
C ILE A 40 10.20 5.16 7.44
N ASP A 41 10.28 4.94 8.76
CA ASP A 41 11.47 5.06 9.59
C ASP A 41 11.36 4.23 10.87
N SER A 42 12.47 4.17 11.62
CA SER A 42 12.57 3.44 12.88
C SER A 42 11.51 3.80 13.94
N ALA A 43 10.99 5.03 13.95
CA ALA A 43 9.99 5.47 14.92
C ALA A 43 8.61 4.84 14.69
N THR A 44 8.35 4.34 13.48
CA THR A 44 7.04 3.78 13.09
C THR A 44 7.00 2.26 13.02
N HIS A 45 8.15 1.58 13.16
CA HIS A 45 8.25 0.12 13.02
C HIS A 45 7.38 -0.66 14.00
N ASP A 46 7.30 -0.23 15.26
CA ASP A 46 6.50 -0.95 16.26
C ASP A 46 5.00 -0.90 15.93
N ALA A 47 4.50 0.25 15.46
CA ALA A 47 3.12 0.40 15.01
C ALA A 47 2.84 -0.46 13.78
N LEU A 48 3.76 -0.46 12.82
CA LEU A 48 3.70 -1.29 11.61
C LEU A 48 3.58 -2.79 11.95
N ILE A 49 4.45 -3.30 12.82
CA ILE A 49 4.46 -4.73 13.18
C ILE A 49 3.27 -5.11 14.05
N THR A 50 2.83 -4.21 14.93
CA THR A 50 1.60 -4.38 15.70
C THR A 50 0.40 -4.52 14.77
N MET A 51 0.35 -3.71 13.70
CA MET A 51 -0.74 -3.75 12.73
C MET A 51 -0.78 -5.07 11.96
N GLU A 52 0.35 -5.55 11.42
CA GLU A 52 0.44 -6.86 10.75
C GLU A 52 0.03 -8.02 11.67
N THR A 53 0.46 -7.97 12.93
CA THR A 53 0.12 -9.01 13.92
C THR A 53 -1.38 -9.01 14.25
N THR A 54 -1.98 -7.82 14.32
CA THR A 54 -3.41 -7.66 14.64
C THR A 54 -4.31 -8.00 13.46
N PHE A 55 -3.89 -7.67 12.24
CA PHE A 55 -4.66 -7.86 11.02
C PHE A 55 -3.85 -8.69 10.01
N PRO A 56 -4.00 -10.03 9.97
CA PRO A 56 -3.15 -10.92 9.16
C PRO A 56 -3.20 -10.70 7.63
N PHE A 57 -4.21 -9.96 7.16
CA PHE A 57 -4.37 -9.52 5.77
C PHE A 57 -3.62 -8.21 5.44
N CYS A 58 -3.00 -7.59 6.44
CA CYS A 58 -1.98 -6.56 6.27
C CYS A 58 -0.60 -7.22 6.30
N LYS A 59 0.33 -6.75 5.46
CA LYS A 59 1.69 -7.27 5.33
C LYS A 59 2.69 -6.13 5.47
N ALA A 60 3.60 -6.24 6.43
CA ALA A 60 4.64 -5.23 6.61
C ALA A 60 5.70 -5.35 5.51
N MET A 61 6.11 -4.22 4.94
CA MET A 61 7.25 -4.09 4.04
C MET A 61 8.30 -3.21 4.72
N MET A 62 9.55 -3.63 4.75
CA MET A 62 10.63 -2.88 5.38
C MET A 62 11.48 -2.17 4.34
N GLY A 63 11.84 -0.95 4.66
CA GLY A 63 12.70 -0.07 3.89
C GLY A 63 12.92 1.21 4.67
N VAL A 64 13.77 2.09 4.14
CA VAL A 64 13.91 3.46 4.65
C VAL A 64 13.35 4.37 3.57
N HIS A 65 12.35 5.18 3.90
CA HIS A 65 11.79 6.11 2.92
C HIS A 65 12.87 7.16 2.54
N PRO A 66 13.11 7.43 1.25
CA PRO A 66 14.23 8.28 0.83
C PRO A 66 14.14 9.72 1.36
N CYS A 67 12.95 10.24 1.64
CA CYS A 67 12.78 11.56 2.27
C CYS A 67 12.97 11.54 3.81
N SER A 68 13.08 10.36 4.42
CA SER A 68 13.39 10.19 5.85
C SER A 68 14.91 10.06 6.09
N ILE A 69 15.71 10.03 5.01
CA ILE A 69 17.17 10.02 5.04
C ILE A 69 17.66 11.40 5.50
N LYS A 70 18.02 11.50 6.79
CA LYS A 70 18.71 12.64 7.40
C LYS A 70 20.22 12.32 7.51
N GLU A 71 20.98 13.14 8.24
CA GLU A 71 22.43 12.91 8.46
C GLU A 71 22.74 11.52 9.07
N ASN A 72 21.78 10.91 9.77
CA ASN A 72 21.90 9.59 10.42
C ASN A 72 21.51 8.39 9.52
N TYR A 73 21.42 8.55 8.21
CA TYR A 73 20.95 7.50 7.29
C TYR A 73 21.70 6.16 7.40
N GLN A 74 22.96 6.17 7.82
CA GLN A 74 23.75 4.94 8.02
C GLN A 74 23.19 4.05 9.12
N GLU A 75 22.61 4.64 10.17
CA GLU A 75 21.96 3.90 11.27
C GLU A 75 20.60 3.34 10.83
N GLU A 76 19.80 4.13 10.10
CA GLU A 76 18.51 3.69 9.54
C GLU A 76 18.69 2.54 8.53
N LEU A 77 19.72 2.61 7.67
CA LEU A 77 20.08 1.51 6.77
C LEU A 77 20.52 0.26 7.54
N ALA A 78 21.27 0.40 8.63
CA ALA A 78 21.66 -0.72 9.47
C ALA A 78 20.46 -1.39 10.16
N ILE A 79 19.48 -0.59 10.61
CA ILE A 79 18.22 -1.09 11.20
C ILE A 79 17.40 -1.83 10.14
N ALA A 80 17.20 -1.24 8.96
CA ALA A 80 16.49 -1.88 7.87
C ALA A 80 17.16 -3.19 7.43
N GLN A 81 18.50 -3.21 7.37
CA GLN A 81 19.29 -4.41 7.06
C GLN A 81 19.13 -5.50 8.15
N GLN A 82 19.14 -5.14 9.43
CA GLN A 82 18.87 -6.10 10.51
C GLN A 82 17.49 -6.74 10.43
N TYR A 83 16.47 -6.01 9.99
CA TYR A 83 15.15 -6.58 9.77
C TYR A 83 15.12 -7.45 8.52
N TRP A 84 15.81 -7.05 7.45
CA TRP A 84 15.92 -7.80 6.19
C TRP A 84 16.55 -9.18 6.38
N GLU A 85 17.51 -9.30 7.29
CA GLU A 85 18.11 -10.60 7.65
C GLU A 85 17.18 -11.52 8.45
N LYS A 86 16.13 -10.95 9.05
CA LYS A 86 15.21 -11.69 9.93
C LYS A 86 13.93 -12.14 9.23
N ARG A 87 13.59 -11.58 8.06
CA ARG A 87 12.29 -11.75 7.37
C ARG A 87 12.27 -11.10 5.97
N ASN A 88 11.34 -11.51 5.10
CA ASN A 88 11.23 -11.07 3.69
C ASN A 88 10.44 -9.75 3.51
N PHE A 89 10.82 -8.89 2.54
CA PHE A 89 10.18 -7.58 2.24
C PHE A 89 10.25 -7.16 0.74
N VAL A 90 9.41 -6.19 0.26
CA VAL A 90 9.22 -5.82 -1.19
C VAL A 90 8.88 -4.30 -1.41
N ALA A 91 9.05 -3.71 -2.63
CA ALA A 91 8.87 -2.27 -2.99
C ALA A 91 8.34 -1.99 -4.45
N VAL A 92 7.80 -0.77 -4.77
CA VAL A 92 7.10 -0.37 -6.06
C VAL A 92 7.34 1.10 -6.53
N ALA A 93 7.19 1.43 -7.85
CA ALA A 93 7.19 2.81 -8.46
C ALA A 93 6.40 2.97 -9.82
N VAL A 94 6.12 4.23 -10.27
CA VAL A 94 4.97 4.83 -11.06
C VAL A 94 5.06 4.91 -12.63
N ILE A 95 3.90 5.12 -13.33
CA ILE A 95 3.64 4.87 -14.79
C ILE A 95 2.85 5.98 -15.57
N GLU A 96 3.23 6.22 -16.84
CA GLU A 96 2.33 6.62 -17.96
C GLU A 96 2.42 5.68 -19.20
N ASN A 97 3.61 5.12 -19.53
CA ASN A 97 3.84 4.30 -20.76
C ASN A 97 3.93 2.78 -20.54
N ILE A 98 3.37 2.26 -19.45
CA ILE A 98 3.65 0.88 -19.03
C ILE A 98 2.38 0.03 -19.11
N ASP A 99 2.54 -1.20 -19.60
CA ASP A 99 1.49 -2.21 -19.75
C ASP A 99 0.86 -2.55 -18.39
N LEU A 100 -0.42 -2.95 -18.40
CA LEU A 100 -1.09 -3.47 -17.20
C LEU A 100 -0.35 -4.64 -16.57
N ALA A 101 0.37 -5.47 -17.35
CA ALA A 101 1.20 -6.56 -16.87
C ALA A 101 2.36 -6.13 -15.94
N HIS A 102 2.66 -4.84 -15.86
CA HIS A 102 3.71 -4.28 -15.01
C HIS A 102 3.16 -3.28 -13.99
N LEU A 103 1.83 -3.20 -13.84
CA LEU A 103 1.15 -2.33 -12.91
C LEU A 103 0.72 -3.08 -11.66
N VAL A 104 0.78 -2.38 -10.53
CA VAL A 104 0.06 -2.70 -9.29
C VAL A 104 -0.70 -1.46 -8.82
N LEU A 105 -1.66 -1.63 -7.92
CA LEU A 105 -2.50 -0.54 -7.41
C LEU A 105 -2.13 -0.18 -5.97
N GLU A 106 -2.02 1.10 -5.68
CA GLU A 106 -1.73 1.64 -4.36
C GLU A 106 -2.55 2.89 -4.06
N THR A 107 -2.70 3.23 -2.78
CA THR A 107 -3.28 4.52 -2.37
C THR A 107 -2.25 5.52 -1.85
N ASP A 108 -1.19 5.05 -1.19
CA ASP A 108 -0.32 5.87 -0.36
C ASP A 108 -1.07 6.60 0.78
N ALA A 109 -2.20 6.02 1.24
CA ALA A 109 -2.97 6.60 2.31
C ALA A 109 -2.13 6.76 3.59
N PRO A 110 -2.23 7.88 4.33
CA PRO A 110 -3.28 8.92 4.26
C PRO A 110 -3.08 10.01 3.19
N TYR A 111 -2.01 9.94 2.41
CA TYR A 111 -1.61 10.94 1.43
C TYR A 111 -2.25 10.72 0.06
N LEU A 112 -2.07 11.67 -0.87
CA LEU A 112 -2.42 11.54 -2.30
C LEU A 112 -3.88 11.16 -2.62
N THR A 113 -4.84 11.69 -1.86
CA THR A 113 -6.27 11.38 -2.01
C THR A 113 -6.80 11.55 -3.45
N PRO A 114 -7.40 10.51 -4.06
CA PRO A 114 -7.93 10.59 -5.41
C PRO A 114 -9.21 11.44 -5.50
N VAL A 115 -9.57 11.85 -6.72
CA VAL A 115 -10.87 12.49 -7.02
C VAL A 115 -11.99 11.45 -6.81
N PRO A 116 -13.16 11.83 -6.24
CA PRO A 116 -13.60 13.17 -5.84
C PRO A 116 -13.23 13.58 -4.40
N HIS A 117 -12.41 12.80 -3.70
CA HIS A 117 -12.13 12.98 -2.27
C HIS A 117 -10.96 13.92 -1.96
N ARG A 118 -10.38 14.59 -2.97
CA ARG A 118 -9.26 15.55 -2.78
C ARG A 118 -9.55 16.55 -1.65
N GLY A 119 -8.53 16.82 -0.85
CA GLY A 119 -8.62 17.70 0.33
C GLY A 119 -9.13 17.00 1.60
N LYS A 120 -9.44 15.70 1.55
CA LYS A 120 -9.70 14.84 2.71
C LYS A 120 -8.57 13.82 2.89
N ARG A 121 -8.50 13.15 4.05
CA ARG A 121 -7.59 12.03 4.30
C ARG A 121 -7.85 10.92 3.27
N ASN A 122 -6.80 10.36 2.66
CA ASN A 122 -6.92 9.21 1.79
C ASN A 122 -7.18 7.93 2.61
N GLU A 123 -7.73 6.90 1.98
CA GLU A 123 -7.98 5.59 2.61
C GLU A 123 -8.01 4.49 1.54
N SER A 124 -7.60 3.28 1.92
CA SER A 124 -7.49 2.12 1.01
C SER A 124 -8.80 1.73 0.33
N SER A 125 -9.96 2.12 0.87
CA SER A 125 -11.26 1.93 0.20
C SER A 125 -11.37 2.69 -1.12
N TYR A 126 -10.42 3.55 -1.46
CA TYR A 126 -10.39 4.28 -2.74
C TYR A 126 -9.61 3.56 -3.86
N ILE A 127 -9.03 2.38 -3.64
CA ILE A 127 -8.44 1.56 -4.72
C ILE A 127 -9.39 1.37 -5.92
N PRO A 128 -10.70 1.08 -5.75
CA PRO A 128 -11.62 0.98 -6.87
C PRO A 128 -11.68 2.25 -7.73
N LEU A 129 -11.60 3.45 -7.14
CA LEU A 129 -11.58 4.72 -7.88
C LEU A 129 -10.30 4.87 -8.72
N ILE A 130 -9.17 4.39 -8.18
CA ILE A 130 -7.88 4.40 -8.89
C ILE A 130 -7.91 3.39 -10.05
N ALA A 131 -8.46 2.20 -9.81
CA ALA A 131 -8.67 1.17 -10.84
C ALA A 131 -9.59 1.66 -11.97
N GLU A 132 -10.70 2.31 -11.63
CA GLU A 132 -11.61 2.94 -12.60
C GLU A 132 -10.88 3.97 -13.46
N LYS A 133 -10.04 4.82 -12.85
CA LYS A 133 -9.29 5.83 -13.60
C LYS A 133 -8.26 5.20 -14.53
N ILE A 134 -7.58 4.13 -14.10
CA ILE A 134 -6.66 3.38 -14.97
C ILE A 134 -7.42 2.71 -16.11
N ALA A 135 -8.60 2.14 -15.85
CA ALA A 135 -9.43 1.50 -16.87
C ALA A 135 -9.87 2.50 -17.95
N GLU A 136 -10.28 3.71 -17.54
CA GLU A 136 -10.60 4.84 -18.43
C GLU A 136 -9.42 5.21 -19.33
N VAL A 137 -8.23 5.38 -18.75
CA VAL A 137 -7.01 5.76 -19.49
C VAL A 137 -6.56 4.66 -20.45
N LYS A 138 -6.68 3.39 -20.05
CA LYS A 138 -6.24 2.23 -20.83
C LYS A 138 -7.29 1.74 -21.85
N GLY A 139 -8.53 2.21 -21.75
CA GLY A 139 -9.63 1.78 -22.62
C GLY A 139 -10.07 0.33 -22.38
N VAL A 140 -9.93 -0.17 -21.15
CA VAL A 140 -10.28 -1.54 -20.74
C VAL A 140 -11.37 -1.53 -19.67
N LYS A 141 -11.82 -2.72 -19.26
CA LYS A 141 -12.77 -2.87 -18.16
C LYS A 141 -12.07 -2.80 -16.81
N VAL A 142 -12.74 -2.27 -15.78
CA VAL A 142 -12.17 -2.22 -14.42
C VAL A 142 -11.90 -3.61 -13.86
N GLU A 143 -12.69 -4.62 -14.24
CA GLU A 143 -12.47 -6.02 -13.84
C GLU A 143 -11.17 -6.58 -14.42
N GLU A 144 -10.77 -6.13 -15.60
CA GLU A 144 -9.50 -6.53 -16.23
C GLU A 144 -8.32 -5.89 -15.51
N VAL A 145 -8.42 -4.60 -15.16
CA VAL A 145 -7.43 -3.93 -14.30
C VAL A 145 -7.31 -4.66 -12.97
N ALA A 146 -8.43 -4.97 -12.31
CA ALA A 146 -8.47 -5.70 -11.04
C ALA A 146 -7.76 -7.06 -11.16
N GLN A 147 -8.13 -7.85 -12.17
CA GLN A 147 -7.57 -9.18 -12.36
C GLN A 147 -6.06 -9.13 -12.61
N ILE A 148 -5.60 -8.29 -13.53
CA ILE A 148 -4.19 -8.22 -13.92
C ILE A 148 -3.34 -7.66 -12.78
N THR A 149 -3.72 -6.52 -12.19
CA THR A 149 -2.92 -5.86 -11.14
C THR A 149 -2.89 -6.68 -9.84
N THR A 150 -3.99 -7.35 -9.49
CA THR A 150 -3.99 -8.31 -8.38
C THR A 150 -3.06 -9.49 -8.68
N GLN A 151 -3.12 -10.07 -9.88
CA GLN A 151 -2.22 -11.17 -10.24
C GLN A 151 -0.75 -10.74 -10.25
N ASN A 152 -0.45 -9.54 -10.72
CA ASN A 152 0.91 -8.99 -10.69
C ASN A 152 1.40 -8.81 -9.27
N ALA A 153 0.56 -8.26 -8.39
CA ALA A 153 0.87 -8.13 -6.97
C ALA A 153 1.10 -9.53 -6.34
N GLU A 154 0.21 -10.50 -6.60
CA GLU A 154 0.42 -11.86 -6.11
C GLU A 154 1.74 -12.46 -6.60
N ASN A 155 2.11 -12.28 -7.86
CA ASN A 155 3.38 -12.77 -8.41
C ASN A 155 4.61 -12.04 -7.86
N LEU A 156 4.46 -10.76 -7.52
CA LEU A 156 5.55 -9.94 -7.00
C LEU A 156 5.79 -10.19 -5.51
N PHE A 157 4.72 -10.48 -4.76
CA PHE A 157 4.74 -10.49 -3.30
C PHE A 157 4.51 -11.88 -2.66
N ARG A 158 4.19 -12.93 -3.42
CA ARG A 158 4.15 -14.33 -2.94
C ARG A 158 5.25 -15.16 -3.58
#